data_AF-A0A7S4NUZ0-F1
#
_entry.id   AF-A0A7S4NUZ0-F1
#
_cell.length_a   1.000
_cell.length_b   1.000
_cell.length_c   1.000
_cell.angle_alpha   90.00
_cell.angle_beta   90.00
_cell.angle_gamma   90.00
#
_symmetry.space_group_name_H-M   'P 1'
#
loop_
_entity.id
_entity.type
_entity.pdbx_description
1 polymer ?
#
loop_
_entity_poly.entity_id
_entity_poly.type
_entity_poly.pdbx_seq_one_letter_code
_entity_poly.pdbx_strand_id
1 'polypeptide(L)'
;MMNQRCCRICFESEGEDVEGGEGRNPLISPCACRGSQEFIHRSCLQQCQLADLARGQDKICSVCKHEYSIQLEGQFGLDLKVGKFLVASHSATGSLARSVILLCEYSARVMGVIVTHTSRNPDAVADHRIRTFLGGPVCGGRFGVVRYFVLWYGSENGSSSDYKILLEGTEQDVDGYPRNLYQPAEFSVACDHETVRWTMNILEMNKNNQAFIFKGYCAWTQQQLRNEIFRGMWGVAEARMDDLLHFEPGNLWNILNEENRVTWPPQVQRSRHSSEF
;
A
#
# COMPACT_ATOMS: atom_id res chain seq x y z
N MET A 1 -43.44 24.02 -11.18
CA MET A 1 -42.18 23.77 -11.92
C MET A 1 -41.29 22.95 -11.00
N MET A 2 -40.98 21.70 -11.36
CA MET A 2 -40.13 20.83 -10.55
C MET A 2 -38.69 21.36 -10.60
N ASN A 3 -38.15 21.74 -9.45
CA ASN A 3 -36.78 22.19 -9.30
C ASN A 3 -35.85 20.97 -9.34
N GLN A 4 -35.51 20.48 -10.54
CA GLN A 4 -34.64 19.32 -10.71
C GLN A 4 -33.25 19.64 -10.15
N ARG A 5 -32.80 18.86 -9.16
CA ARG A 5 -31.42 18.90 -8.69
C ARG A 5 -30.56 18.23 -9.76
N CYS A 6 -29.53 18.91 -10.22
CA CYS A 6 -28.56 18.38 -11.19
C CYS A 6 -27.14 18.46 -10.61
N CYS A 7 -26.29 17.53 -11.03
CA CYS A 7 -24.88 17.56 -10.69
C CYS A 7 -24.20 18.75 -11.38
N ARG A 8 -23.49 19.59 -10.62
CA ARG A 8 -22.78 20.75 -11.19
C ARG A 8 -21.60 20.41 -12.14
N ILE A 9 -21.23 19.13 -12.24
CA ILE A 9 -20.08 18.66 -13.02
C ILE A 9 -20.53 18.03 -14.34
N CYS A 10 -21.42 17.03 -14.30
CA CYS A 10 -21.95 16.40 -15.51
C CYS A 10 -23.28 16.99 -16.00
N PHE A 11 -23.91 17.86 -15.22
CA PHE A 11 -25.23 18.47 -15.49
C PHE A 11 -26.41 17.50 -15.56
N GLU A 12 -26.20 16.24 -15.20
CA GLU A 12 -27.25 15.22 -15.15
C GLU A 12 -28.01 15.27 -13.81
N SER A 13 -29.30 14.93 -13.85
CA SER A 13 -30.12 14.74 -12.65
C SER A 13 -29.80 13.42 -11.96
N GLU A 14 -30.30 13.26 -10.73
CA GLU A 14 -30.26 11.99 -10.02
C GLU A 14 -30.94 10.90 -10.88
N GLY A 15 -30.14 9.99 -11.43
CA GLY A 15 -30.59 8.96 -12.37
C GLY A 15 -30.85 7.63 -11.67
N GLU A 16 -32.06 7.12 -11.85
CA GLU A 16 -32.50 5.78 -11.46
C GLU A 16 -31.66 4.72 -12.21
N ASP A 17 -31.23 3.71 -11.46
CA ASP A 17 -30.71 2.40 -11.87
C ASP A 17 -29.98 2.34 -13.23
N VAL A 18 -28.65 2.37 -13.18
CA VAL A 18 -27.81 1.95 -14.32
C VAL A 18 -28.09 0.46 -14.55
N GLU A 19 -28.80 0.10 -15.62
CA GLU A 19 -28.96 -1.31 -16.02
C GLU A 19 -27.56 -1.93 -16.21
N GLY A 20 -27.19 -2.82 -15.28
CA GLY A 20 -25.99 -3.67 -15.40
C GLY A 20 -24.82 -3.39 -14.45
N GLY A 21 -24.97 -2.61 -13.37
CA GLY A 21 -23.87 -2.46 -12.40
C GLY A 21 -24.32 -1.87 -11.06
N GLU A 22 -23.87 -2.49 -9.97
CA GLU A 22 -24.28 -2.23 -8.59
C GLU A 22 -24.17 -0.74 -8.16
N GLY A 23 -25.29 -0.17 -7.71
CA GLY A 23 -25.32 0.99 -6.81
C GLY A 23 -25.83 2.30 -7.42
N ARG A 24 -26.86 2.87 -6.78
CA ARG A 24 -27.34 4.24 -7.04
C ARG A 24 -26.18 5.24 -6.96
N ASN A 25 -26.13 6.21 -7.87
CA ASN A 25 -25.16 7.31 -7.86
C ASN A 25 -25.82 8.62 -7.36
N PRO A 26 -25.98 8.81 -6.03
CA PRO A 26 -26.78 9.91 -5.48
C PRO A 26 -26.11 11.27 -5.66
N LEU A 27 -26.95 12.31 -5.70
CA LEU A 27 -26.51 13.70 -5.54
C LEU A 27 -26.24 13.99 -4.07
N ILE A 28 -25.10 14.60 -3.79
CA ILE A 28 -24.65 15.00 -2.46
C ILE A 28 -24.28 16.49 -2.42
N SER A 29 -24.27 17.08 -1.22
CA SER A 29 -23.80 18.45 -0.96
C SER A 29 -22.50 18.43 -0.13
N PRO A 30 -21.32 18.23 -0.75
CA PRO A 30 -20.07 17.93 -0.04
C PRO A 30 -19.32 19.17 0.46
N CYS A 31 -19.87 20.37 0.23
CA CYS A 31 -19.24 21.65 0.57
C CYS A 31 -20.31 22.71 0.88
N ALA A 32 -19.90 23.88 1.37
CA ALA A 32 -20.80 24.98 1.75
C ALA A 32 -21.36 25.81 0.57
N CYS A 33 -21.31 25.30 -0.66
CA CYS A 33 -21.98 25.94 -1.80
C CYS A 33 -23.51 25.96 -1.58
N ARG A 34 -24.21 26.91 -2.19
CA ARG A 34 -25.67 27.06 -2.05
C ARG A 34 -26.35 27.03 -3.42
N GLY A 35 -27.60 26.57 -3.45
CA GLY A 35 -28.40 26.53 -4.68
C GLY A 35 -27.94 25.39 -5.59
N SER A 36 -28.18 25.48 -6.90
CA SER A 36 -27.81 24.40 -7.85
C SER A 36 -26.32 24.05 -7.85
N GLN A 37 -25.45 24.93 -7.36
CA GLN A 37 -24.00 24.73 -7.26
C GLN A 37 -23.56 23.85 -6.08
N GLU A 38 -24.48 23.43 -5.19
CA GLU A 38 -24.16 22.56 -4.06
C GLU A 38 -24.16 21.07 -4.43
N PHE A 39 -24.98 20.67 -5.41
CA PHE A 39 -25.22 19.27 -5.73
C PHE A 39 -24.17 18.70 -6.69
N ILE A 40 -23.58 17.56 -6.32
CA ILE A 40 -22.61 16.83 -7.12
C ILE A 40 -22.91 15.33 -7.00
N HIS A 41 -22.80 14.55 -8.06
CA HIS A 41 -22.80 13.09 -7.94
C HIS A 41 -21.61 12.63 -7.09
N ARG A 42 -21.81 11.59 -6.28
CA ARG A 42 -20.70 10.98 -5.51
C ARG A 42 -19.54 10.60 -6.44
N SER A 43 -19.82 9.99 -7.58
CA SER A 43 -18.79 9.61 -8.57
C SER A 43 -18.09 10.82 -9.20
N CYS A 44 -18.81 11.88 -9.55
CA CYS A 44 -18.22 13.10 -10.11
C CYS A 44 -17.33 13.83 -9.09
N LEU A 45 -17.73 13.86 -7.82
CA LEU A 45 -16.87 14.41 -6.76
C LEU A 45 -15.61 13.57 -6.61
N GLN A 46 -15.73 12.24 -6.56
CA GLN A 46 -14.59 11.34 -6.50
C GLN A 46 -13.63 11.59 -7.67
N GLN A 47 -14.13 11.72 -8.90
CA GLN A 47 -13.30 12.05 -10.07
C GLN A 47 -12.59 13.39 -9.97
N CYS A 48 -13.27 14.44 -9.47
CA CYS A 48 -12.65 15.74 -9.24
C CYS A 48 -11.53 15.63 -8.19
N GLN A 49 -11.80 14.97 -7.07
CA GLN A 49 -10.83 14.77 -6.01
C GLN A 49 -9.63 13.93 -6.48
N LEU A 50 -9.86 12.91 -7.31
CA LEU A 50 -8.79 12.12 -7.95
C LEU A 50 -7.92 12.99 -8.85
N ALA A 51 -8.53 13.86 -9.65
CA ALA A 51 -7.80 14.78 -10.53
C ALA A 51 -6.98 15.82 -9.74
N ASP A 52 -7.52 16.33 -8.63
CA ASP A 52 -6.84 17.29 -7.76
C ASP A 52 -5.70 16.63 -6.96
N LEU A 53 -5.92 15.43 -6.41
CA LEU A 53 -4.87 14.61 -5.76
C LEU A 53 -3.74 14.26 -6.74
N ALA A 54 -4.08 13.87 -7.97
CA ALA A 54 -3.08 13.64 -9.01
C ALA A 54 -2.26 14.90 -9.33
N ARG A 55 -2.79 16.11 -9.09
CA ARG A 55 -2.07 17.39 -9.25
C ARG A 55 -1.39 17.87 -7.96
N GLY A 56 -1.52 17.14 -6.86
CA GLY A 56 -1.00 17.54 -5.55
C GLY A 56 -1.74 18.72 -4.94
N GLN A 57 -3.02 18.91 -5.29
CA GLN A 57 -3.87 19.98 -4.79
C GLN A 57 -4.75 19.50 -3.62
N ASP A 58 -5.11 20.45 -2.75
CA ASP A 58 -5.89 20.20 -1.54
C ASP A 58 -7.34 19.79 -1.84
N LYS A 59 -7.99 19.13 -0.88
CA LYS A 59 -9.39 18.67 -0.92
C LYS A 59 -10.40 19.83 -0.83
N ILE A 60 -10.12 20.97 -1.43
CA ILE A 60 -10.96 22.17 -1.31
C ILE A 60 -11.88 22.32 -2.51
N CYS A 61 -13.12 22.72 -2.25
CA CYS A 61 -14.05 23.07 -3.30
C CYS A 61 -13.52 24.23 -4.13
N SER A 62 -13.44 24.08 -5.45
CA SER A 62 -12.95 25.13 -6.36
C SER A 62 -13.78 26.42 -6.28
N VAL A 63 -15.07 26.31 -5.94
CA VAL A 63 -16.05 27.40 -5.84
C VAL A 63 -15.99 28.09 -4.49
N CYS A 64 -16.29 27.38 -3.40
CA CYS A 64 -16.42 27.98 -2.06
C CYS A 64 -15.20 27.80 -1.16
N LYS A 65 -14.15 27.13 -1.63
CA LYS A 65 -12.89 26.84 -0.91
C LYS A 65 -13.03 26.02 0.38
N HIS A 66 -14.23 25.52 0.68
CA HIS A 66 -14.47 24.64 1.81
C HIS A 66 -13.87 23.25 1.56
N GLU A 67 -13.27 22.63 2.58
CA GLU A 67 -12.76 21.27 2.49
C GLU A 67 -13.92 20.28 2.27
N TYR A 68 -13.74 19.36 1.32
CA TYR A 68 -14.72 18.33 1.05
C TYR A 68 -14.78 17.31 2.20
N SER A 69 -15.99 16.95 2.61
CA SER A 69 -16.24 16.07 3.77
C SER A 69 -16.11 14.56 3.52
N ILE A 70 -15.51 14.11 2.40
CA ILE A 70 -15.55 12.69 2.00
C ILE A 70 -14.17 12.03 2.06
N GLN A 71 -14.12 10.86 2.69
CA GLN A 71 -12.96 9.95 2.77
C GLN A 71 -13.00 8.95 1.60
N LEU A 72 -11.99 8.99 0.73
CA LEU A 72 -11.92 8.16 -0.49
C LEU A 72 -11.40 6.73 -0.23
N GLU A 73 -10.58 6.52 0.80
CA GLU A 73 -9.85 5.24 1.03
C GLU A 73 -10.76 4.05 1.33
N GLY A 74 -11.82 4.24 2.12
CA GLY A 74 -12.76 3.18 2.46
C GLY A 74 -13.74 2.81 1.33
N GLN A 75 -13.85 3.66 0.28
CA GLN A 75 -14.84 3.48 -0.77
C GLN A 75 -14.35 2.66 -1.97
N PHE A 76 -13.04 2.45 -2.10
CA PHE A 76 -12.45 1.74 -3.25
C PHE A 76 -11.73 0.44 -2.87
N GLY A 77 -11.94 -0.07 -1.65
CA GLY A 77 -11.21 -1.25 -1.17
C GLY A 77 -9.70 -1.03 -1.01
N LEU A 78 -9.25 0.23 -0.95
CA LEU A 78 -7.85 0.62 -0.80
C LEU A 78 -7.48 0.80 0.68
N ASP A 79 -7.99 -0.06 1.56
CA ASP A 79 -7.71 0.00 3.01
C ASP A 79 -6.20 -0.13 3.25
N LEU A 80 -5.51 1.00 3.37
CA LEU A 80 -4.07 1.09 3.58
C LEU A 80 -3.75 0.91 5.05
N LYS A 81 -3.03 -0.17 5.35
CA LYS A 81 -2.55 -0.50 6.69
C LYS A 81 -1.31 -1.37 6.62
N VAL A 82 -0.67 -1.55 7.76
CA VAL A 82 0.42 -2.53 7.93
C VAL A 82 -0.08 -3.92 7.52
N GLY A 83 0.75 -4.68 6.80
CA GLY A 83 0.40 -5.99 6.27
C GLY A 83 -0.25 -5.97 4.87
N LYS A 84 -0.36 -4.80 4.24
CA LYS A 84 -0.78 -4.69 2.82
C LYS A 84 0.41 -4.73 1.88
N PHE A 85 0.17 -5.17 0.64
CA PHE A 85 1.09 -4.98 -0.47
C PHE A 85 0.76 -3.75 -1.29
N LEU A 86 1.79 -3.00 -1.65
CA LEU A 86 1.76 -2.10 -2.82
C LEU A 86 2.38 -2.85 -4.01
N VAL A 87 1.65 -2.93 -5.10
CA VAL A 87 2.06 -3.64 -6.31
C VAL A 87 2.34 -2.60 -7.39
N ALA A 88 3.57 -2.58 -7.91
CA ALA A 88 3.97 -1.63 -8.94
C ALA A 88 3.11 -1.78 -10.19
N SER A 89 2.72 -0.67 -10.81
CA SER A 89 2.05 -0.69 -12.11
C SER A 89 2.90 -1.28 -13.21
N HIS A 90 2.24 -1.72 -14.29
CA HIS A 90 2.91 -2.23 -15.50
C HIS A 90 3.80 -1.16 -16.17
N SER A 91 3.52 0.12 -15.94
CA SER A 91 4.30 1.25 -16.46
C SER A 91 5.45 1.67 -15.54
N ALA A 92 5.62 1.04 -14.37
CA ALA A 92 6.74 1.32 -13.47
C ALA A 92 8.08 0.96 -14.13
N THR A 93 9.08 1.82 -13.95
CA THR A 93 10.43 1.66 -14.53
C THR A 93 11.51 1.80 -13.45
N GLY A 94 12.75 1.46 -13.81
CA GLY A 94 13.90 1.59 -12.91
C GLY A 94 13.85 0.61 -11.74
N SER A 95 14.35 1.06 -10.57
CA SER A 95 14.51 0.22 -9.37
C SER A 95 13.20 -0.20 -8.71
N LEU A 96 12.05 0.30 -9.16
CA LEU A 96 10.72 -0.06 -8.64
C LEU A 96 9.89 -0.87 -9.66
N ALA A 97 10.47 -1.19 -10.82
CA ALA A 97 9.79 -2.01 -11.82
C ALA A 97 9.52 -3.42 -11.25
N ARG A 98 8.29 -3.90 -11.44
CA ARG A 98 7.81 -5.19 -10.91
C ARG A 98 8.01 -5.37 -9.41
N SER A 99 8.06 -4.28 -8.64
CA SER A 99 8.18 -4.36 -7.20
C SER A 99 6.84 -4.67 -6.55
N VAL A 100 6.88 -5.55 -5.56
CA VAL A 100 5.84 -5.72 -4.54
C VAL A 100 6.44 -5.28 -3.21
N ILE A 101 5.76 -4.37 -2.52
CA ILE A 101 6.24 -3.72 -1.30
C ILE A 101 5.29 -4.08 -0.15
N LEU A 102 5.82 -4.72 0.88
CA LEU A 102 5.09 -4.96 2.13
C LEU A 102 5.09 -3.70 2.98
N LEU A 103 3.90 -3.19 3.35
CA LEU A 103 3.78 -2.09 4.30
C LEU A 103 4.03 -2.59 5.73
N CYS A 104 5.04 -2.01 6.38
CA CYS A 104 5.47 -2.36 7.73
C CYS A 104 5.10 -1.28 8.76
N GLU A 105 4.97 -0.02 8.32
CA GLU A 105 4.53 1.10 9.13
C GLU A 105 3.53 1.95 8.35
N TYR A 106 2.38 2.26 8.96
CA TYR A 106 1.40 3.20 8.43
C TYR A 106 0.89 4.08 9.57
N SER A 107 1.67 5.08 9.92
CA SER A 107 1.43 6.03 11.01
C SER A 107 1.51 7.46 10.45
N ALA A 108 2.10 8.42 11.17
CA ALA A 108 2.52 9.70 10.60
C ALA A 108 3.51 9.53 9.42
N ARG A 109 4.26 8.43 9.39
CA ARG A 109 5.14 8.01 8.30
C ARG A 109 4.63 6.71 7.70
N VAL A 110 4.85 6.52 6.40
CA VAL A 110 4.59 5.24 5.73
C VAL A 110 5.89 4.60 5.32
N MET A 111 6.08 3.34 5.69
CA MET A 111 7.26 2.56 5.36
C MET A 111 6.91 1.18 4.88
N GLY A 112 7.74 0.67 3.99
CA GLY A 112 7.66 -0.71 3.56
C GLY A 112 8.96 -1.23 2.99
N VAL A 113 8.98 -2.52 2.68
CA VAL A 113 10.13 -3.19 2.08
C VAL A 113 9.73 -3.94 0.82
N ILE A 114 10.58 -3.86 -0.21
CA ILE A 114 10.42 -4.62 -1.44
C ILE A 114 10.73 -6.09 -1.16
N VAL A 115 9.77 -6.97 -1.45
CA VAL A 115 9.84 -8.43 -1.19
C VAL A 115 10.14 -9.27 -2.45
N THR A 116 10.35 -8.60 -3.58
CA THR A 116 10.51 -9.22 -4.92
C THR A 116 11.93 -9.18 -5.44
N HIS A 117 12.73 -8.19 -5.01
CA HIS A 117 14.09 -7.98 -5.51
C HIS A 117 15.09 -8.65 -4.57
N THR A 118 15.61 -9.80 -4.96
CA THR A 118 16.60 -10.52 -4.14
C THR A 118 17.96 -9.81 -4.17
N SER A 119 18.69 -9.93 -3.06
CA SER A 119 20.06 -9.43 -2.93
C SER A 119 20.97 -10.56 -2.50
N ARG A 120 22.28 -10.42 -2.75
CA ARG A 120 23.29 -11.22 -2.05
C ARG A 120 23.26 -10.92 -0.56
N ASN A 121 23.53 -11.95 0.24
CA ASN A 121 23.54 -11.89 1.69
C ASN A 121 24.65 -10.94 2.17
N PRO A 122 24.33 -9.96 3.07
CA PRO A 122 25.28 -8.92 3.45
C PRO A 122 26.59 -9.40 4.08
N ASP A 123 26.68 -10.62 4.63
CA ASP A 123 27.92 -11.08 5.30
C ASP A 123 28.18 -12.61 5.22
N ALA A 124 27.77 -13.29 4.15
CA ALA A 124 28.06 -14.72 3.94
C ALA A 124 27.58 -15.67 5.08
N VAL A 125 26.56 -15.30 5.86
CA VAL A 125 25.88 -16.24 6.76
C VAL A 125 25.09 -17.23 5.91
N ALA A 126 25.70 -18.37 5.61
CA ALA A 126 25.11 -19.43 4.81
C ALA A 126 24.08 -20.24 5.63
N ASP A 127 22.95 -19.62 5.97
CA ASP A 127 21.79 -20.28 6.55
C ASP A 127 20.62 -20.24 5.55
N HIS A 128 20.10 -21.41 5.21
CA HIS A 128 18.99 -21.57 4.27
C HIS A 128 17.67 -20.93 4.77
N ARG A 129 17.58 -20.64 6.06
CA ARG A 129 16.43 -19.96 6.70
C ARG A 129 16.48 -18.44 6.54
N ILE A 130 17.57 -17.90 5.99
CA ILE A 130 17.76 -16.46 5.74
C ILE A 130 17.52 -16.16 4.27
N ARG A 131 16.63 -15.20 4.00
CA ARG A 131 16.40 -14.64 2.66
C ARG A 131 16.76 -13.16 2.64
N THR A 132 17.51 -12.73 1.64
CA THR A 132 18.02 -11.36 1.55
C THR A 132 17.49 -10.62 0.32
N PHE A 133 17.10 -9.36 0.51
CA PHE A 133 16.41 -8.54 -0.48
C PHE A 133 17.01 -7.14 -0.59
N LEU A 134 16.83 -6.50 -1.73
CA LEU A 134 16.94 -5.05 -1.87
C LEU A 134 15.61 -4.46 -1.42
N GLY A 135 15.54 -3.96 -0.19
CA GLY A 135 14.29 -3.52 0.44
C GLY A 135 13.77 -2.17 -0.01
N GLY A 136 14.62 -1.33 -0.62
CA GLY A 136 14.20 -0.06 -1.20
C GLY A 136 15.34 0.94 -1.40
N PRO A 137 15.05 2.10 -2.01
CA PRO A 137 16.05 3.08 -2.40
C PRO A 137 16.64 3.84 -1.19
N VAL A 138 15.96 3.84 -0.03
CA VAL A 138 16.50 4.46 1.19
C VAL A 138 17.50 3.50 1.82
N CYS A 139 18.76 3.58 1.36
CA CYS A 139 19.84 2.68 1.76
C CYS A 139 21.04 3.45 2.34
N GLY A 140 20.83 4.28 3.36
CA GLY A 140 21.94 4.95 4.02
C GLY A 140 21.57 6.17 4.87
N GLY A 141 22.50 6.60 5.74
CA GLY A 141 22.49 7.92 6.39
C GLY A 141 23.59 8.84 5.85
N ARG A 142 23.74 10.06 6.41
CA ARG A 142 24.77 11.07 6.02
C ARG A 142 26.22 10.57 6.04
N PHE A 143 26.49 9.38 6.58
CA PHE A 143 27.84 8.81 6.77
C PHE A 143 28.10 7.51 5.98
N GLY A 144 27.26 7.15 5.02
CA GLY A 144 27.49 5.97 4.17
C GLY A 144 27.24 4.61 4.82
N VAL A 145 26.70 4.59 6.05
CA VAL A 145 26.30 3.35 6.75
C VAL A 145 25.08 2.75 6.06
N VAL A 146 25.21 1.53 5.54
CA VAL A 146 24.10 0.78 4.96
C VAL A 146 23.08 0.44 6.04
N ARG A 147 21.81 0.54 5.68
CA ARG A 147 20.66 0.37 6.57
C ARG A 147 19.98 -0.95 6.25
N TYR A 148 19.81 -1.81 7.24
CA TYR A 148 19.03 -3.04 7.09
C TYR A 148 17.75 -3.00 7.88
N PHE A 149 16.76 -3.71 7.37
CA PHE A 149 15.50 -3.99 8.03
C PHE A 149 15.33 -5.51 8.08
N VAL A 150 14.92 -6.05 9.22
CA VAL A 150 14.75 -7.51 9.38
C VAL A 150 13.31 -7.78 9.78
N LEU A 151 12.71 -8.74 9.09
CA LEU A 151 11.48 -9.38 9.49
C LEU A 151 11.80 -10.84 9.82
N TRP A 152 11.06 -11.43 10.74
CA TRP A 152 11.21 -12.85 11.01
C TRP A 152 9.86 -13.54 11.14
N TYR A 153 9.82 -14.80 10.71
CA TYR A 153 8.65 -15.64 10.75
C TYR A 153 8.88 -16.83 11.69
N GLY A 154 8.03 -16.96 12.69
CA GLY A 154 8.24 -17.93 13.76
C GLY A 154 7.11 -17.93 14.76
N SER A 155 7.22 -18.79 15.76
CA SER A 155 6.41 -18.75 16.97
C SER A 155 7.19 -18.09 18.08
N GLU A 156 6.48 -17.41 18.96
CA GLU A 156 7.04 -16.72 20.10
C GLU A 156 6.65 -17.46 21.38
N ASN A 157 7.64 -17.87 22.16
CA ASN A 157 7.42 -18.62 23.40
C ASN A 157 7.47 -17.72 24.66
N GLY A 158 7.28 -16.39 24.53
CA GLY A 158 7.47 -15.43 25.61
C GLY A 158 7.03 -14.00 25.29
N SER A 159 7.46 -13.02 26.11
CA SER A 159 7.15 -11.58 26.01
C SER A 159 8.25 -10.83 25.23
N SER A 160 8.30 -10.99 23.90
CA SER A 160 9.07 -10.12 23.02
C SER A 160 8.43 -8.73 22.96
N SER A 161 9.28 -7.72 22.85
CA SER A 161 8.86 -6.35 22.52
C SER A 161 8.52 -6.19 21.03
N ASP A 162 8.77 -7.20 20.21
CA ASP A 162 8.60 -7.16 18.76
C ASP A 162 7.14 -6.94 18.35
N TYR A 163 6.95 -6.15 17.29
CA TYR A 163 5.63 -5.89 16.73
C TYR A 163 5.24 -6.99 15.76
N LYS A 164 4.07 -7.58 16.00
CA LYS A 164 3.46 -8.57 15.13
C LYS A 164 2.79 -7.90 13.92
N ILE A 165 3.20 -8.27 12.73
CA ILE A 165 2.53 -7.94 11.46
C ILE A 165 1.53 -9.05 11.16
N LEU A 166 0.24 -8.72 11.23
CA LEU A 166 -0.84 -9.66 10.95
C LEU A 166 -1.01 -9.83 9.45
N LEU A 167 -0.73 -11.04 8.96
CA LEU A 167 -0.97 -11.46 7.58
C LEU A 167 -2.02 -12.57 7.55
N GLU A 168 -2.73 -12.71 6.43
CA GLU A 168 -3.61 -13.86 6.21
C GLU A 168 -2.81 -15.16 6.06
N GLY A 169 -3.38 -16.28 6.54
CA GLY A 169 -2.78 -17.61 6.43
C GLY A 169 -1.75 -17.95 7.52
N THR A 170 -1.92 -17.48 8.75
CA THR A 170 -1.00 -17.84 9.85
C THR A 170 -1.17 -19.30 10.25
N GLU A 171 -0.08 -20.06 10.13
CA GLU A 171 0.03 -21.46 10.59
C GLU A 171 0.29 -21.56 12.10
N GLN A 172 0.12 -22.74 12.68
CA GLN A 172 0.54 -23.06 14.05
C GLN A 172 1.84 -23.87 14.03
N ASP A 173 2.67 -23.74 15.05
CA ASP A 173 3.84 -24.59 15.24
C ASP A 173 3.47 -25.96 15.83
N VAL A 174 4.49 -26.80 16.05
CA VAL A 174 4.33 -28.16 16.60
C VAL A 174 3.73 -28.20 18.01
N ASP A 175 3.83 -27.10 18.75
CA ASP A 175 3.33 -26.94 20.11
C ASP A 175 1.96 -26.21 20.13
N GLY A 176 1.41 -25.88 18.95
CA GLY A 176 0.11 -25.22 18.79
C GLY A 176 0.14 -23.70 18.88
N TYR A 177 1.33 -23.07 18.96
CA TYR A 177 1.46 -21.61 19.00
C TYR A 177 1.34 -21.01 17.60
N PRO A 178 0.60 -19.89 17.43
CA PRO A 178 0.44 -19.26 16.13
C PRO A 178 1.77 -18.67 15.66
N ARG A 179 2.19 -19.02 14.45
CA ARG A 179 3.36 -18.46 13.79
C ARG A 179 3.00 -17.20 13.02
N ASN A 180 3.77 -16.14 13.22
CA ASN A 180 3.48 -14.83 12.63
C ASN A 180 4.73 -14.18 12.08
N LEU A 181 4.52 -13.09 11.34
CA LEU A 181 5.59 -12.21 10.90
C LEU A 181 5.80 -11.16 11.98
N TYR A 182 7.06 -10.96 12.37
CA TYR A 182 7.46 -10.03 13.40
C TYR A 182 8.46 -9.04 12.86
N GLN A 183 8.37 -7.81 13.35
CA GLN A 183 9.36 -6.76 13.16
C GLN A 183 9.85 -6.28 14.54
N PRO A 184 11.08 -5.77 14.64
CA PRO A 184 11.62 -5.30 15.92
C PRO A 184 10.85 -4.09 16.47
N ALA A 185 10.85 -3.95 17.80
CA ALA A 185 10.15 -2.89 18.54
C ALA A 185 10.64 -1.47 18.18
N GLU A 186 11.95 -1.30 18.06
CA GLU A 186 12.48 -0.11 17.41
C GLU A 186 12.73 -0.47 15.96
N PHE A 187 12.41 0.43 15.04
CA PHE A 187 12.90 0.39 13.66
C PHE A 187 14.42 0.59 13.72
N SER A 188 15.14 -0.38 14.26
CA SER A 188 16.57 -0.37 14.50
C SER A 188 17.20 -0.65 13.17
N VAL A 189 17.51 0.45 12.52
CA VAL A 189 18.38 0.51 11.36
C VAL A 189 19.76 0.03 11.81
N ALA A 190 19.94 -1.29 11.87
CA ALA A 190 21.18 -1.89 12.29
C ALA A 190 22.22 -1.77 11.17
N CYS A 191 23.47 -1.55 11.57
CA CYS A 191 24.63 -1.76 10.69
C CYS A 191 24.85 -3.27 10.49
N ASP A 192 25.71 -3.64 9.53
CA ASP A 192 25.94 -5.02 9.08
C ASP A 192 26.07 -6.02 10.26
N HIS A 193 26.94 -5.72 11.23
CA HIS A 193 27.24 -6.61 12.36
C HIS A 193 26.09 -6.79 13.37
N GLU A 194 25.32 -5.73 13.65
CA GLU A 194 24.15 -5.82 14.55
C GLU A 194 23.00 -6.60 13.91
N THR A 195 22.78 -6.39 12.61
CA THR A 195 21.78 -7.10 11.82
C THR A 195 22.04 -8.60 11.85
N VAL A 196 23.29 -9.00 11.60
CA VAL A 196 23.72 -10.40 11.65
C VAL A 196 23.51 -10.99 13.04
N ARG A 197 24.01 -10.33 14.09
CA ARG A 197 23.89 -10.81 15.47
C ARG A 197 22.44 -11.04 15.87
N TRP A 198 21.57 -10.08 15.57
CA TRP A 198 20.16 -10.18 15.93
C TRP A 198 19.45 -11.28 15.13
N THR A 199 19.74 -11.40 13.84
CA THR A 199 19.24 -12.51 13.01
C THR A 199 19.65 -13.87 13.58
N MET A 200 20.89 -14.04 14.00
CA MET A 200 21.35 -15.31 14.59
C MET A 200 20.62 -15.63 15.88
N ASN A 201 20.39 -14.64 16.77
CA ASN A 201 19.60 -14.85 17.98
C ASN A 201 18.18 -15.36 17.65
N ILE A 202 17.50 -14.77 16.66
CA ILE A 202 16.16 -15.20 16.21
C ILE A 202 16.20 -16.67 15.75
N LEU A 203 17.22 -17.04 14.99
CA LEU A 203 17.36 -18.39 14.44
C LEU A 203 17.76 -19.45 15.49
N GLU A 204 18.43 -19.02 16.56
CA GLU A 204 18.78 -19.86 17.71
C GLU A 204 17.59 -20.06 18.66
N MET A 205 16.67 -19.07 18.76
CA MET A 205 15.46 -19.17 19.59
C MET A 205 14.58 -20.36 19.19
N ASN A 206 14.44 -20.62 17.90
CA ASN A 206 13.71 -21.77 17.39
C ASN A 206 14.24 -22.18 16.01
N LYS A 207 14.53 -23.48 15.84
CA LYS A 207 15.04 -24.04 14.57
C LYS A 207 14.13 -23.80 13.37
N ASN A 208 12.83 -23.62 13.61
CA ASN A 208 11.83 -23.39 12.57
C ASN A 208 11.70 -21.91 12.17
N ASN A 209 12.36 -21.00 12.89
CA ASN A 209 12.32 -19.58 12.56
C ASN A 209 13.01 -19.31 11.23
N GLN A 210 12.46 -18.35 10.49
CA GLN A 210 13.03 -17.84 9.25
C GLN A 210 13.23 -16.34 9.38
N ALA A 211 14.25 -15.80 8.72
CA ALA A 211 14.56 -14.39 8.74
C ALA A 211 14.63 -13.82 7.31
N PHE A 212 14.12 -12.61 7.16
CA PHE A 212 14.11 -11.85 5.92
C PHE A 212 14.88 -10.56 6.16
N ILE A 213 16.01 -10.40 5.48
CA ILE A 213 16.88 -9.23 5.61
C ILE A 213 16.73 -8.35 4.38
N PHE A 214 16.40 -7.09 4.60
CA PHE A 214 16.14 -6.11 3.56
C PHE A 214 17.20 -5.01 3.61
N LYS A 215 17.96 -4.86 2.53
CA LYS A 215 18.90 -3.75 2.37
C LYS A 215 18.14 -2.50 1.93
N GLY A 216 17.99 -1.56 2.85
CA GLY A 216 17.19 -0.36 2.68
C GLY A 216 15.69 -0.61 2.79
N TYR A 217 14.92 0.46 2.63
CA TYR A 217 13.46 0.45 2.68
C TYR A 217 12.87 1.51 1.75
N CYS A 218 11.56 1.45 1.56
CA CYS A 218 10.78 2.49 0.91
C CYS A 218 10.06 3.34 1.96
N ALA A 219 9.98 4.65 1.73
CA ALA A 219 9.35 5.56 2.66
C ALA A 219 8.59 6.66 1.93
N TRP A 220 7.44 7.03 2.50
CA TRP A 220 6.57 8.08 2.01
C TRP A 220 5.98 8.87 3.19
N THR A 221 5.53 10.08 2.91
CA THR A 221 4.44 10.67 3.69
C THR A 221 3.11 10.01 3.29
N GLN A 222 2.11 9.99 4.17
CA GLN A 222 0.78 9.46 3.82
C GLN A 222 0.23 10.13 2.55
N GLN A 223 0.39 11.46 2.44
CA GLN A 223 -0.09 12.21 1.30
C GLN A 223 0.63 11.84 0.00
N GLN A 224 1.96 11.67 0.06
CA GLN A 224 2.74 11.24 -1.10
C GLN A 224 2.26 9.87 -1.58
N LEU A 225 2.20 8.86 -0.71
CA LEU A 225 1.77 7.52 -1.10
C LEU A 225 0.36 7.52 -1.72
N ARG A 226 -0.58 8.24 -1.10
CA ARG A 226 -1.94 8.41 -1.64
C ARG A 226 -1.93 8.98 -3.05
N ASN A 227 -1.18 10.07 -3.28
CA ASN A 227 -1.06 10.68 -4.60
C ASN A 227 -0.46 9.70 -5.62
N GLU A 228 0.53 8.89 -5.21
CA GLU A 228 1.14 7.90 -6.09
C GLU A 228 0.16 6.78 -6.47
N ILE A 229 -0.62 6.28 -5.51
CA ILE A 229 -1.71 5.32 -5.76
C ILE A 229 -2.69 5.93 -6.76
N PHE A 230 -3.25 7.11 -6.49
CA PHE A 230 -4.25 7.73 -7.35
C PHE A 230 -3.75 8.11 -8.75
N ARG A 231 -2.44 8.27 -8.93
CA ARG A 231 -1.80 8.40 -10.26
C ARG A 231 -1.68 7.06 -11.01
N GLY A 232 -2.15 5.97 -10.42
CA GLY A 232 -2.05 4.62 -10.96
C GLY A 232 -0.66 4.02 -10.86
N MET A 233 0.23 4.56 -10.01
CA MET A 233 1.59 4.01 -9.89
C MET A 233 1.62 2.72 -9.05
N TRP A 234 0.67 2.59 -8.12
CA TRP A 234 0.54 1.45 -7.21
C TRP A 234 -0.88 0.90 -7.21
N GLY A 235 -0.99 -0.41 -7.27
CA GLY A 235 -2.18 -1.16 -6.86
C GLY A 235 -2.00 -1.66 -5.43
N VAL A 236 -3.10 -2.05 -4.78
CA VAL A 236 -3.09 -2.53 -3.39
C VAL A 236 -3.60 -3.97 -3.34
N ALA A 237 -2.92 -4.84 -2.59
CA ALA A 237 -3.33 -6.22 -2.38
C ALA A 237 -3.21 -6.61 -0.89
N GLU A 238 -3.98 -7.60 -0.47
CA GLU A 238 -3.76 -8.26 0.83
C GLU A 238 -2.50 -9.13 0.76
N ALA A 239 -1.59 -8.96 1.72
CA ALA A 239 -0.43 -9.84 1.84
C ALA A 239 -0.78 -11.09 2.65
N ARG A 240 -0.34 -12.24 2.15
CA ARG A 240 -0.46 -13.54 2.79
C ARG A 240 0.91 -14.04 3.22
N MET A 241 0.95 -14.89 4.23
CA MET A 241 2.20 -15.51 4.64
C MET A 241 2.82 -16.36 3.53
N ASP A 242 1.98 -17.08 2.77
CA ASP A 242 2.41 -17.88 1.62
C ASP A 242 3.13 -17.04 0.55
N ASP A 243 2.77 -15.76 0.41
CA ASP A 243 3.41 -14.88 -0.55
C ASP A 243 4.89 -14.66 -0.23
N LEU A 244 5.23 -14.68 1.05
CA LEU A 244 6.59 -14.49 1.53
C LEU A 244 7.35 -15.81 1.62
N LEU A 245 6.69 -16.90 2.02
CA LEU A 245 7.34 -18.19 2.29
C LEU A 245 7.51 -19.05 1.05
N HIS A 246 6.44 -19.21 0.27
CA HIS A 246 6.34 -20.27 -0.73
C HIS A 246 6.67 -19.82 -2.14
N PHE A 247 6.39 -18.56 -2.49
CA PHE A 247 6.68 -18.06 -3.83
C PHE A 247 8.14 -17.61 -4.01
N GLU A 248 8.65 -17.86 -5.21
CA GLU A 248 9.90 -17.26 -5.67
C GLU A 248 9.71 -15.73 -5.75
N PRO A 249 10.57 -14.93 -5.08
CA PRO A 249 10.42 -13.48 -5.02
C PRO A 249 10.19 -12.80 -6.38
N GLY A 250 10.88 -13.26 -7.43
CA GLY A 250 10.79 -12.65 -8.76
C GLY A 250 9.42 -12.83 -9.43
N ASN A 251 8.64 -13.84 -9.03
CA ASN A 251 7.36 -14.19 -9.66
C ASN A 251 6.15 -13.61 -8.92
N LEU A 252 6.30 -13.20 -7.67
CA LEU A 252 5.19 -12.72 -6.84
C LEU A 252 4.40 -11.57 -7.52
N TRP A 253 5.09 -10.65 -8.20
CA TRP A 253 4.43 -9.56 -8.92
C TRP A 253 3.49 -10.09 -10.02
N ASN A 254 3.90 -11.10 -10.79
CA ASN A 254 3.05 -11.70 -11.82
C ASN A 254 1.87 -12.43 -11.19
N ILE A 255 2.12 -13.24 -10.16
CA ILE A 255 1.09 -14.03 -9.45
C ILE A 255 -0.04 -13.12 -8.95
N LEU A 256 0.31 -12.02 -8.26
CA LEU A 256 -0.71 -11.10 -7.73
C LEU A 256 -1.59 -10.50 -8.84
N ASN A 257 -1.00 -10.16 -9.99
CA ASN A 257 -1.74 -9.61 -11.12
C ASN A 257 -2.59 -10.68 -11.84
N GLU A 258 -2.04 -11.88 -12.05
CA GLU A 258 -2.71 -12.98 -12.75
C GLU A 258 -3.88 -13.57 -11.94
N GLU A 259 -3.74 -13.65 -10.62
CA GLU A 259 -4.81 -14.08 -9.70
C GLU A 259 -5.85 -12.98 -9.42
N ASN A 260 -5.73 -11.81 -10.06
CA ASN A 260 -6.60 -10.64 -9.83
C ASN A 260 -6.70 -10.23 -8.36
N ARG A 261 -5.60 -10.38 -7.60
CA ARG A 261 -5.53 -10.00 -6.18
C ARG A 261 -5.24 -8.51 -5.98
N VAL A 262 -4.92 -7.78 -7.05
CA VAL A 262 -4.57 -6.37 -7.00
C VAL A 262 -5.79 -5.49 -7.28
N THR A 263 -6.12 -4.66 -6.30
CA THR A 263 -7.10 -3.59 -6.45
C THR A 263 -6.41 -2.33 -6.96
N TRP A 264 -6.82 -1.87 -8.13
CA TRP A 264 -6.33 -0.61 -8.71
C TRP A 264 -7.29 0.53 -8.40
N PRO A 265 -6.79 1.76 -8.16
CA PRO A 265 -7.65 2.91 -8.00
C PRO A 265 -8.39 3.22 -9.31
N PRO A 266 -9.62 3.79 -9.23
CA PRO A 266 -10.37 4.17 -10.40
C PRO A 266 -9.54 5.13 -11.25
N GLN A 267 -9.32 4.78 -12.52
CA GLN A 267 -8.64 5.66 -13.45
C GLN A 267 -9.61 6.76 -13.87
N VAL A 268 -9.18 8.01 -13.76
CA VAL A 268 -9.94 9.14 -14.31
C VAL A 268 -9.91 9.01 -15.84
N GLN A 269 -10.98 8.46 -16.43
CA GLN A 269 -11.18 8.59 -17.87
C GLN A 269 -11.33 10.07 -18.17
N ARG A 270 -10.29 10.68 -18.75
CA ARG A 270 -10.47 11.96 -19.44
C ARG A 270 -11.36 11.66 -20.63
N SER A 271 -12.67 11.87 -20.52
CA SER A 271 -13.52 11.94 -21.70
C SER A 271 -12.90 13.01 -22.61
N ARG A 272 -12.29 12.56 -23.71
CA ARG A 272 -12.01 13.45 -24.82
C ARG A 272 -13.38 13.79 -25.37
N HIS A 273 -14.00 14.85 -24.85
CA HIS A 273 -14.97 15.56 -25.66
C HIS A 273 -14.18 16.08 -26.86
N SER A 274 -14.26 15.33 -27.96
CA SER A 274 -14.02 15.84 -29.29
C SER A 274 -14.91 17.06 -29.44
N SER A 275 -14.32 18.23 -29.22
CA SER A 275 -14.87 19.50 -29.69
C SER A 275 -14.77 19.47 -31.21
N GLU A 276 -15.75 18.84 -31.85
CA GLU A 276 -16.10 19.17 -33.22
C GLU A 276 -16.74 20.55 -33.17
N PHE A 277 -15.95 21.56 -33.55
CA PHE A 277 -16.41 22.82 -34.11
C PHE A 277 -16.27 22.72 -35.62
#